data_AF-A0A380FMA9-F1
#
_entry.id   AF-A0A380FMA9-F1
#
_cell.length_a   1.000
_cell.length_b   1.000
_cell.length_c   1.000
_cell.angle_alpha   90.00
_cell.angle_beta   90.00
_cell.angle_gamma   90.00
#
_symmetry.space_group_name_H-M   'P 1'
#
loop_
_entity.id
_entity.type
_entity.pdbx_description
1 polymer ?
#
loop_
_entity_poly.entity_id
_entity_poly.type
_entity_poly.pdbx_seq_one_letter_code
_entity_poly.pdbx_strand_id
1 'polypeptide(L)'
;MAILESGCVMCPPEGDAGTGMVATNAVTPRSGNISAGTSAFAMIVLEQSLKNVYPEVDIVATPSSSEVAMIHTNNCTSEINAWMNLFEQVLETMGVRFSSDDLYGQILKESEKSDDDLGGLLSYGYVSGENITKVEEGYPLFVREPNHHFYTCKFHENTIV
;
A
#
# COMPACT_ATOMS: atom_id res chain seq x y z
N MET A 1 29.58 20.55 12.37
CA MET A 1 28.39 19.87 12.92
C MET A 1 27.67 20.91 13.76
N ALA A 2 26.53 21.43 13.30
CA ALA A 2 25.77 22.40 14.08
C ALA A 2 25.08 21.67 15.24
N ILE A 3 25.15 22.24 16.43
CA ILE A 3 24.51 21.72 17.64
C ILE A 3 23.35 22.67 17.95
N LEU A 4 22.16 22.14 18.23
CA LEU A 4 21.02 22.97 18.65
C LEU A 4 21.34 23.61 20.01
N GLU A 5 21.20 24.92 20.09
CA GLU A 5 21.45 25.69 21.32
C GLU A 5 20.16 25.86 22.15
N SER A 6 20.32 26.13 23.45
CA SER A 6 19.17 26.45 24.30
C SER A 6 18.45 27.69 23.75
N GLY A 7 17.14 27.62 23.60
CA GLY A 7 16.33 28.69 23.01
C GLY A 7 16.07 28.55 21.50
N CYS A 8 16.52 27.47 20.86
CA CYS A 8 16.11 27.16 19.49
C CYS A 8 14.58 27.05 19.37
N VAL A 9 14.03 27.66 18.30
CA VAL A 9 12.59 27.60 18.01
C VAL A 9 12.24 26.20 17.53
N MET A 10 11.19 25.63 18.12
CA MET A 10 10.63 24.35 17.72
C MET A 10 9.24 24.58 17.10
N CYS A 11 8.88 23.79 16.09
CA CYS A 11 7.50 23.71 15.64
C CYS A 11 6.66 22.91 16.65
N PRO A 12 5.33 23.11 16.68
CA PRO A 12 4.44 22.20 17.39
C PRO A 12 4.63 20.75 16.90
N PRO A 13 4.48 19.75 17.77
CA PRO A 13 4.53 18.36 17.36
C PRO A 13 3.37 18.04 16.41
N GLU A 14 3.64 17.20 15.42
CA GLU A 14 2.68 16.76 14.42
C GLU A 14 2.63 15.23 14.40
N GLY A 15 1.47 14.65 14.06
CA GLY A 15 1.33 13.22 13.85
C GLY A 15 2.11 12.74 12.61
N ASP A 16 2.34 11.43 12.54
CA ASP A 16 2.95 10.77 11.38
C ASP A 16 2.18 11.04 10.08
N ALA A 17 0.85 10.92 10.13
CA ALA A 17 -0.01 11.14 8.98
C ALA A 17 0.07 12.58 8.47
N GLY A 18 -0.02 13.57 9.37
CA GLY A 18 0.13 14.99 9.03
C GLY A 18 1.51 15.30 8.43
N THR A 19 2.57 14.76 9.04
CA THR A 19 3.95 14.93 8.54
C THR A 19 4.07 14.41 7.10
N GLY A 20 3.44 13.27 6.79
CA GLY A 20 3.37 12.72 5.44
C GLY A 20 2.63 13.64 4.45
N MET A 21 1.54 14.27 4.89
CA MET A 21 0.79 15.24 4.07
C MET A 21 1.63 16.48 3.77
N VAL A 22 2.34 17.02 4.76
CA VAL A 22 3.24 18.17 4.59
C VAL A 22 4.38 17.83 3.64
N ALA A 23 5.02 16.67 3.83
CA ALA A 23 6.12 16.22 2.98
C ALA A 23 5.73 16.00 1.51
N THR A 24 4.46 15.65 1.26
CA THR A 24 3.91 15.40 -0.08
C THR A 24 3.14 16.59 -0.66
N ASN A 25 3.09 17.73 0.06
CA ASN A 25 2.29 18.91 -0.29
C ASN A 25 0.78 18.62 -0.49
N ALA A 26 0.26 17.62 0.22
CA ALA A 26 -1.14 17.20 0.21
C ALA A 26 -1.94 17.87 1.34
N VAL A 27 -1.92 19.20 1.41
CA VAL A 27 -2.48 19.97 2.55
C VAL A 27 -3.67 20.86 2.18
N THR A 28 -4.04 20.93 0.91
CA THR A 28 -5.16 21.74 0.41
C THR A 28 -6.36 20.88 0.01
N PRO A 29 -7.60 21.39 0.05
CA PRO A 29 -8.77 20.65 -0.42
C PRO A 29 -8.55 20.02 -1.80
N ARG A 30 -9.08 18.80 -1.99
CA ARG A 30 -8.93 18.00 -3.21
C ARG A 30 -7.49 17.54 -3.50
N SER A 31 -6.60 17.62 -2.51
CA SER A 31 -5.30 16.94 -2.54
C SER A 31 -5.32 15.73 -1.61
N GLY A 32 -4.37 14.83 -1.82
CA GLY A 32 -4.19 13.67 -0.97
C GLY A 32 -2.87 12.98 -1.23
N ASN A 33 -2.48 12.11 -0.32
CA ASN A 33 -1.31 11.25 -0.45
C ASN A 33 -1.64 9.83 -0.05
N ILE A 34 -0.90 8.90 -0.66
CA ILE A 34 -0.97 7.48 -0.32
C ILE A 34 0.42 7.07 0.15
N SER A 35 0.49 6.47 1.32
CA SER A 35 1.68 5.75 1.79
C SER A 35 1.42 4.27 1.59
N ALA A 36 2.20 3.63 0.72
CA ALA A 36 2.10 2.21 0.40
C ALA A 36 3.32 1.46 0.96
N GLY A 37 3.13 0.82 2.11
CA GLY A 37 4.12 -0.08 2.72
C GLY A 37 3.48 -1.44 2.99
N THR A 38 3.90 -2.12 4.06
CA THR A 38 3.21 -3.36 4.50
C THR A 38 1.71 -3.15 4.72
N SER A 39 1.36 -1.94 5.16
CA SER A 39 0.00 -1.39 5.24
C SER A 39 -0.10 -0.15 4.36
N ALA A 40 -1.31 0.20 3.91
CA ALA A 40 -1.52 1.42 3.14
C ALA A 40 -2.38 2.43 3.88
N PHE A 41 -1.98 3.70 3.78
CA PHE A 41 -2.72 4.84 4.31
C PHE A 41 -3.05 5.78 3.17
N ALA A 42 -4.33 6.11 3.02
CA ALA A 42 -4.79 7.15 2.12
C ALA A 42 -5.30 8.33 2.93
N MET A 43 -4.72 9.51 2.68
CA MET A 43 -5.13 10.77 3.30
C MET A 43 -5.70 11.66 2.21
N ILE A 44 -6.95 12.10 2.36
CA ILE A 44 -7.63 12.95 1.36
C ILE A 44 -8.18 14.19 2.06
N VAL A 45 -7.69 15.36 1.67
CA VAL A 45 -8.19 16.64 2.20
C VAL A 45 -9.55 16.95 1.59
N LEU A 46 -10.57 17.01 2.45
CA LEU A 46 -11.95 17.19 2.06
C LEU A 46 -12.23 18.65 1.68
N GLU A 47 -12.96 18.83 0.58
CA GLU A 47 -13.56 20.13 0.24
C GLU A 47 -14.82 20.42 1.06
N GLN A 48 -15.53 19.36 1.44
CA GLN A 48 -16.76 19.42 2.23
C GLN A 48 -16.73 18.27 3.25
N SER A 49 -17.21 18.53 4.46
CA SER A 49 -17.34 17.49 5.49
C SER A 49 -18.20 16.32 5.03
N LEU A 50 -17.90 15.12 5.56
CA LEU A 50 -18.69 13.93 5.26
C LEU A 50 -20.14 14.09 5.74
N LYS A 51 -21.08 13.64 4.92
CA LYS A 51 -22.53 13.74 5.22
C LYS A 51 -23.03 12.66 6.17
N ASN A 52 -22.33 11.54 6.23
CA ASN A 52 -22.66 10.37 7.06
C ASN A 52 -21.42 9.92 7.82
N VAL A 53 -21.64 9.12 8.86
CA VAL A 53 -20.57 8.40 9.56
C VAL A 53 -20.21 7.15 8.77
N TYR A 54 -18.92 6.99 8.47
CA TYR A 54 -18.35 5.82 7.82
C TYR A 54 -17.35 5.19 8.79
N PRO A 55 -17.62 4.02 9.38
CA PRO A 55 -16.74 3.38 10.36
C PRO A 55 -15.32 3.12 9.85
N GLU A 56 -15.15 3.01 8.54
CA GLU A 56 -13.88 2.74 7.86
C GLU A 56 -13.05 4.01 7.59
N VAL A 57 -13.60 5.19 7.90
CA VAL A 57 -12.97 6.48 7.64
C VAL A 57 -12.75 7.24 8.94
N ASP A 58 -11.48 7.41 9.29
CA ASP A 58 -11.08 8.27 10.40
C ASP A 58 -11.01 9.72 9.92
N ILE A 59 -11.63 10.64 10.67
CA ILE A 59 -11.53 12.07 10.40
C ILE A 59 -10.37 12.66 11.21
N VAL A 60 -9.37 13.15 10.48
CA VAL A 60 -8.22 13.88 11.03
C VAL A 60 -8.14 15.28 10.40
N ALA A 61 -7.09 16.04 10.73
CA ALA A 61 -6.95 17.40 10.24
C ALA A 61 -5.54 17.68 9.71
N THR A 62 -5.45 18.54 8.69
CA THR A 62 -4.17 19.12 8.26
C THR A 62 -3.61 20.08 9.33
N PRO A 63 -2.33 20.49 9.26
CA PRO A 63 -1.79 21.54 10.14
C PRO A 63 -2.56 22.86 10.09
N SER A 64 -3.21 23.15 8.96
CA SER A 64 -4.07 24.32 8.77
C SER A 64 -5.55 24.04 9.14
N SER A 65 -5.82 22.96 9.88
CA SER A 65 -7.15 22.57 10.37
C SER A 65 -8.18 22.23 9.29
N SER A 66 -7.75 21.88 8.08
CA SER A 66 -8.66 21.36 7.05
C SER A 66 -9.00 19.90 7.36
N GLU A 67 -10.26 19.49 7.13
CA GLU A 67 -10.73 18.13 7.40
C GLU A 67 -10.11 17.13 6.41
N VAL A 68 -9.69 15.97 6.91
CA VAL A 68 -9.02 14.93 6.15
C VAL A 68 -9.70 13.60 6.42
N ALA A 69 -10.10 12.91 5.35
CA ALA A 69 -10.50 11.52 5.42
C ALA A 69 -9.25 10.64 5.37
N MET A 70 -9.01 9.90 6.44
CA MET A 70 -7.97 8.88 6.52
C MET A 70 -8.60 7.50 6.37
N ILE A 71 -8.07 6.72 5.43
CA ILE A 71 -8.39 5.30 5.26
C ILE A 71 -7.11 4.51 5.49
N HIS A 72 -7.19 3.47 6.32
CA HIS A 72 -6.09 2.57 6.62
C HIS A 72 -6.47 1.15 6.21
N THR A 73 -5.64 0.54 5.36
CA THR A 73 -5.72 -0.89 5.03
C THR A 73 -4.52 -1.61 5.59
N ASN A 74 -4.75 -2.75 6.23
CA ASN A 74 -3.68 -3.48 6.93
C ASN A 74 -2.77 -4.23 5.95
N ASN A 75 -3.20 -4.37 4.69
CA ASN A 75 -2.57 -5.20 3.70
C ASN A 75 -2.27 -4.36 2.45
N CYS A 76 -0.99 -4.22 2.12
CA CYS A 76 -0.56 -3.64 0.85
C CYS A 76 0.61 -4.45 0.27
N THR A 77 1.87 -4.13 0.60
CA THR A 77 3.01 -4.81 -0.04
C THR A 77 3.32 -6.20 0.54
N SER A 78 2.65 -6.61 1.62
CA SER A 78 3.00 -7.84 2.36
C SER A 78 2.92 -9.11 1.49
N GLU A 79 1.87 -9.22 0.67
CA GLU A 79 1.65 -10.40 -0.18
C GLU A 79 2.67 -10.46 -1.31
N ILE A 80 2.86 -9.36 -2.06
CA ILE A 80 3.85 -9.31 -3.13
C ILE A 80 5.27 -9.56 -2.60
N ASN A 81 5.61 -9.05 -1.42
CA ASN A 81 6.91 -9.29 -0.81
C ASN A 81 7.13 -10.78 -0.48
N ALA A 82 6.10 -11.48 0.01
CA ALA A 82 6.17 -12.92 0.27
C ALA A 82 6.41 -13.72 -1.02
N TRP A 83 5.72 -13.36 -2.10
CA TRP A 83 5.92 -13.98 -3.41
C TRP A 83 7.32 -13.71 -3.98
N MET A 84 7.79 -12.47 -3.92
CA MET A 84 9.14 -12.12 -4.40
C MET A 84 10.21 -12.89 -3.63
N ASN A 85 10.07 -13.02 -2.32
CA ASN A 85 11.00 -13.80 -1.51
C ASN A 85 10.98 -15.30 -1.87
N LEU A 86 9.80 -15.88 -2.17
CA LEU A 86 9.72 -17.25 -2.66
C LEU A 86 10.44 -17.42 -4.00
N PHE A 87 10.24 -16.49 -4.96
CA PHE A 87 10.91 -16.55 -6.25
C PHE A 87 12.42 -16.35 -6.15
N GLU A 88 12.85 -15.49 -5.23
CA GLU A 88 14.26 -15.31 -4.91
C GLU A 88 14.89 -16.64 -4.46
N GLN A 89 14.29 -17.32 -3.49
CA GLN A 89 14.76 -18.63 -3.00
C GLN A 89 14.80 -19.70 -4.11
N VAL A 90 13.80 -19.71 -5.00
CA VAL A 90 13.76 -20.64 -6.15
C VAL A 90 14.93 -20.39 -7.10
N LEU A 91 15.18 -19.13 -7.46
CA LEU A 91 16.25 -18.76 -8.38
C LEU A 91 17.64 -18.99 -7.77
N GLU A 92 17.81 -18.71 -6.48
CA GLU A 92 19.04 -19.02 -5.74
C GLU A 92 19.32 -20.52 -5.72
N THR A 93 18.30 -21.34 -5.51
CA THR A 93 18.40 -22.81 -5.56
C THR A 93 18.87 -23.30 -6.93
N MET A 94 18.51 -22.58 -8.00
CA MET A 94 18.95 -22.85 -9.37
C MET A 94 20.31 -22.22 -9.72
N GLY A 95 20.98 -21.55 -8.77
CA GLY A 95 22.28 -20.92 -8.94
C GLY A 95 22.26 -19.61 -9.73
N VAL A 96 21.08 -18.99 -9.88
CA VAL A 96 20.92 -17.70 -10.55
C VAL A 96 21.18 -16.58 -9.54
N ARG A 97 21.99 -15.59 -9.93
CA ARG A 97 22.23 -14.38 -9.12
C ARG A 97 21.51 -13.19 -9.72
N PHE A 98 20.80 -12.45 -8.89
CA PHE A 98 20.05 -11.24 -9.22
C PHE A 98 20.04 -10.34 -7.98
N SER A 99 19.83 -9.04 -8.16
CA SER A 99 19.52 -8.17 -7.05
C SER A 99 18.01 -8.16 -6.78
N SER A 100 17.60 -7.80 -5.57
CA SER A 100 16.17 -7.61 -5.27
C SER A 100 15.58 -6.55 -6.20
N ASP A 101 16.27 -5.44 -6.45
CA ASP A 101 15.81 -4.40 -7.39
C ASP A 101 15.57 -4.95 -8.80
N ASP A 102 16.45 -5.82 -9.29
CA ASP A 102 16.27 -6.47 -10.60
C ASP A 102 15.05 -7.39 -10.60
N LEU A 103 14.86 -8.19 -9.55
CA LEU A 103 13.72 -9.11 -9.45
C LEU A 103 12.40 -8.33 -9.44
N TYR A 104 12.25 -7.37 -8.54
CA TYR A 104 11.04 -6.55 -8.46
C TYR A 104 10.83 -5.79 -9.76
N GLY A 105 11.87 -5.13 -10.28
CA GLY A 105 11.77 -4.34 -11.51
C GLY A 105 11.37 -5.15 -12.74
N GLN A 106 11.93 -6.34 -12.93
CA GLN A 106 11.58 -7.20 -14.07
C GLN A 106 10.17 -7.78 -13.94
N ILE A 107 9.79 -8.21 -12.74
CA ILE A 107 8.46 -8.79 -12.51
C ILE A 107 7.35 -7.75 -12.64
N LEU A 108 7.52 -6.55 -12.07
CA LEU A 108 6.56 -5.46 -12.22
C LEU A 108 6.44 -5.04 -13.69
N LYS A 109 7.55 -5.00 -14.43
CA LYS A 109 7.51 -4.73 -15.88
C LYS A 109 6.83 -5.85 -16.68
N GLU A 110 6.95 -7.10 -16.24
CA GLU A 110 6.27 -8.22 -16.89
C GLU A 110 4.76 -8.18 -16.66
N SER A 111 4.31 -7.66 -15.51
CA SER A 111 2.87 -7.55 -15.19
C SER A 111 2.13 -6.60 -16.14
N GLU A 112 2.80 -5.57 -16.67
CA GLU A 112 2.26 -4.67 -17.70
C GLU A 112 1.80 -5.38 -18.99
N LYS A 113 2.20 -6.64 -19.19
CA LYS A 113 1.77 -7.47 -20.32
C LYS A 113 0.50 -8.29 -20.03
N SER A 114 -0.08 -8.16 -18.84
CA SER A 114 -1.35 -8.80 -18.51
C SER A 114 -2.49 -8.21 -19.33
N ASP A 115 -3.52 -9.02 -19.56
CA ASP A 115 -4.81 -8.59 -20.09
C ASP A 115 -5.77 -8.23 -18.94
N ASP A 116 -6.86 -7.53 -19.28
CA ASP A 116 -7.84 -7.00 -18.32
C ASP A 116 -8.57 -8.10 -17.51
N ASP A 117 -8.62 -9.33 -18.02
CA ASP A 117 -9.32 -10.45 -17.35
C ASP A 117 -8.48 -11.10 -16.24
N LEU A 118 -7.20 -10.74 -16.14
CA LEU A 118 -6.21 -11.29 -15.20
C LEU A 118 -6.18 -12.83 -15.16
N GLY A 119 -6.70 -13.50 -16.18
CA GLY A 119 -6.81 -14.94 -16.29
C GLY A 119 -7.70 -15.60 -15.25
N GLY A 120 -8.76 -14.95 -14.77
CA GLY A 120 -9.62 -15.54 -13.74
C GLY A 120 -8.87 -15.88 -12.46
N LEU A 121 -7.82 -15.10 -12.17
CA LEU A 121 -7.02 -15.19 -10.96
C LEU A 121 -7.59 -14.21 -9.92
N LEU A 122 -7.57 -14.62 -8.66
CA LEU A 122 -8.04 -13.80 -7.56
C LEU A 122 -7.15 -13.99 -6.34
N SER A 123 -6.52 -12.89 -5.93
CA SER A 123 -5.71 -12.80 -4.73
C SER A 123 -6.53 -12.20 -3.59
N TYR A 124 -6.61 -12.91 -2.47
CA TYR A 124 -7.13 -12.41 -1.21
C TYR A 124 -5.95 -12.14 -0.28
N GLY A 125 -5.44 -10.91 -0.30
CA GLY A 125 -4.27 -10.49 0.49
C GLY A 125 -4.55 -10.21 1.97
N TYR A 126 -5.49 -10.90 2.62
CA TYR A 126 -5.79 -10.68 4.05
C TYR A 126 -4.72 -11.34 4.92
N VAL A 127 -3.56 -10.70 5.08
CA VAL A 127 -2.42 -11.24 5.85
C VAL A 127 -2.65 -11.09 7.35
N SER A 128 -3.15 -9.94 7.80
CA SER A 128 -3.36 -9.64 9.24
C SER A 128 -4.84 -9.51 9.62
N GLY A 129 -5.74 -10.09 8.81
CA GLY A 129 -7.15 -9.75 8.82
C GLY A 129 -7.41 -8.41 8.10
N GLU A 130 -8.66 -7.98 8.08
CA GLU A 130 -9.07 -6.73 7.44
C GLU A 130 -10.35 -6.18 8.08
N ASN A 131 -10.26 -4.95 8.60
CA ASN A 131 -11.34 -4.32 9.32
C ASN A 131 -12.48 -3.93 8.38
N ILE A 132 -12.14 -3.48 7.17
CA ILE A 132 -13.11 -3.02 6.17
C ILE A 132 -14.02 -4.17 5.73
N THR A 133 -13.44 -5.36 5.50
CA THR A 133 -14.18 -6.56 5.05
C THR A 133 -14.58 -7.49 6.20
N LYS A 134 -14.28 -7.10 7.45
CA LYS A 134 -14.65 -7.80 8.70
C LYS A 134 -14.05 -9.21 8.80
N VAL A 135 -12.79 -9.34 8.39
CA VAL A 135 -12.00 -10.57 8.53
C VAL A 135 -11.16 -10.46 9.81
N GLU A 136 -11.50 -11.25 10.83
CA GLU A 136 -10.82 -11.20 12.14
C GLU A 136 -9.40 -11.80 12.11
N GLU A 137 -9.20 -12.90 11.38
CA GLU A 137 -7.91 -13.58 11.24
C GLU A 137 -7.53 -13.69 9.76
N GLY A 138 -6.29 -13.33 9.46
CA GLY A 138 -5.78 -13.28 8.10
C GLY A 138 -5.30 -14.64 7.60
N TYR A 139 -5.84 -15.08 6.47
CA TYR A 139 -5.32 -16.19 5.69
C TYR A 139 -5.23 -15.73 4.22
N PRO A 140 -4.02 -15.50 3.69
CA PRO A 140 -3.88 -15.16 2.28
C PRO A 140 -4.29 -16.35 1.41
N LEU A 141 -5.11 -16.08 0.39
CA LEU A 141 -5.60 -17.10 -0.54
C LEU A 141 -5.39 -16.64 -1.96
N PHE A 142 -4.81 -17.52 -2.77
CA PHE A 142 -4.72 -17.32 -4.21
C PHE A 142 -5.60 -18.34 -4.93
N VAL A 143 -6.69 -17.86 -5.53
CA VAL A 143 -7.68 -18.69 -6.20
C VAL A 143 -7.53 -18.54 -7.71
N ARG A 144 -7.65 -19.66 -8.43
CA ARG A 144 -7.57 -19.69 -9.88
C ARG A 144 -8.74 -20.49 -10.45
N GLU A 145 -9.31 -20.00 -11.54
CA GLU A 145 -10.26 -20.79 -12.29
C GLU A 145 -9.59 -22.00 -12.97
N PRO A 146 -10.27 -23.17 -13.07
CA PRO A 146 -9.65 -24.39 -13.57
C PRO A 146 -9.15 -24.34 -15.02
N ASN A 147 -9.81 -23.55 -15.87
CA ASN A 147 -9.60 -23.56 -17.32
C ASN A 147 -8.76 -22.37 -17.82
N HIS A 148 -8.33 -21.48 -16.94
CA HIS A 148 -7.54 -20.32 -17.32
C HIS A 148 -6.04 -20.62 -17.32
N HIS A 149 -5.31 -19.92 -18.19
CA HIS A 149 -3.87 -20.03 -18.24
C HIS A 149 -3.22 -19.27 -17.09
N PHE A 150 -2.36 -19.99 -16.35
CA PHE A 150 -1.61 -19.43 -15.24
C PHE A 150 -0.24 -18.92 -15.73
N TYR A 151 -0.15 -17.63 -16.02
CA TYR A 151 1.06 -16.96 -16.48
C TYR A 151 1.59 -15.97 -15.45
N THR A 152 2.90 -15.79 -15.45
CA THR A 152 3.63 -14.88 -14.55
C THR A 152 3.09 -13.44 -14.65
N CYS A 153 2.89 -12.89 -15.85
CA CYS A 153 2.35 -11.53 -16.00
C CYS A 153 1.00 -11.35 -15.31
N LYS A 154 0.05 -12.26 -15.53
CA LYS A 154 -1.30 -12.23 -14.92
C LYS A 154 -1.26 -12.43 -13.41
N PHE A 155 -0.44 -13.37 -12.95
CA PHE A 155 -0.26 -13.65 -11.53
C PHE A 155 0.21 -12.43 -10.75
N HIS A 156 1.23 -11.74 -11.27
CA HIS A 156 1.79 -10.58 -10.59
C HIS A 156 0.88 -9.37 -10.68
N GLU A 157 0.24 -9.12 -11.81
CA GLU A 157 -0.74 -8.04 -11.93
C GLU A 157 -1.87 -8.21 -10.90
N ASN A 158 -2.41 -9.42 -10.75
CA ASN A 158 -3.43 -9.72 -9.75
C ASN A 158 -2.96 -9.63 -8.28
N THR A 159 -1.66 -9.63 -8.03
CA THR A 159 -1.09 -9.53 -6.68
C THR A 159 -0.66 -8.09 -6.34
N ILE A 160 -0.47 -7.25 -7.35
CA ILE A 160 -0.15 -5.82 -7.22
C ILE A 160 -1.41 -5.00 -6.96
N VAL A 161 -2.52 -5.36 -7.62
CA VAL A 161 -3.81 -4.65 -7.61
C VAL A 161 -4.76 -5.25 -6.59
#